data_AF-A0A382UC03-F1
#
_entry.id   AF-A0A382UC03-F1
#
_cell.length_a   1.000
_cell.length_b   1.000
_cell.length_c   1.000
_cell.angle_alpha   90.00
_cell.angle_beta   90.00
_cell.angle_gamma   90.00
#
_symmetry.space_group_name_H-M   'P 1'
#
loop_
_entity.id
_entity.type
_entity.pdbx_description
1 polymer ?
#
loop_
_entity_poly.entity_id
_entity_poly.type
_entity_poly.pdbx_seq_one_letter_code
_entity_poly.pdbx_strand_id
1 'polypeptide(L)'
;MSGVFIYTASSDAEGSLGGLVRMIKPYYFEGLLRNSIENSRLCSNDPICYESQGQGHAGLDLAACHACSMIPDLACSTLPKNIFLDRVSIIGDEEKELGYFSSL
;
A
#
# COMPACT_ATOMS: atom_id res chain seq x y z
N MET A 1 11.43 -14.76 -7.93
CA MET A 1 11.68 -13.31 -8.10
C MET A 1 10.38 -12.71 -8.59
N SER A 2 9.81 -11.76 -7.85
CA SER A 2 8.54 -11.11 -8.20
C SER A 2 8.80 -9.64 -8.51
N GLY A 3 8.05 -9.06 -9.44
CA GLY A 3 8.16 -7.65 -9.82
C GLY A 3 6.78 -7.01 -9.95
N VAL A 4 6.73 -5.69 -9.79
CA VAL A 4 5.49 -4.91 -9.95
C VAL A 4 5.57 -4.17 -11.28
N PHE A 5 4.58 -4.37 -12.14
CA PHE A 5 4.45 -3.64 -13.39
C PHE A 5 3.39 -2.54 -13.24
N ILE A 6 3.81 -1.28 -13.37
CA ILE A 6 2.95 -0.11 -13.28
C ILE A 6 2.79 0.47 -14.69
N TYR A 7 1.56 0.57 -15.16
CA TYR A 7 1.24 1.10 -16.47
C TYR A 7 -0.09 1.85 -16.44
N THR A 8 -0.30 2.70 -17.43
CA THR A 8 -1.59 3.37 -17.66
C THR A 8 -2.18 2.85 -18.96
N ALA A 9 -3.37 2.22 -18.87
CA ALA A 9 -4.13 1.81 -20.05
C ALA A 9 -4.90 3.03 -20.59
N SER A 10 -4.35 3.76 -21.56
CA SER A 10 -5.14 4.72 -22.35
C SER A 10 -5.03 4.32 -23.82
N SER A 11 -6.19 4.21 -24.50
CA SER A 11 -6.27 3.91 -25.93
C SER A 11 -5.93 5.12 -26.79
N ASP A 12 -6.09 6.33 -26.25
CA ASP A 12 -6.05 7.57 -27.01
C ASP A 12 -5.24 8.66 -26.26
N ALA A 13 -4.59 9.53 -27.04
CA ALA A 13 -3.67 10.58 -26.58
C ALA A 13 -4.35 11.77 -25.86
N GLU A 14 -5.67 11.71 -25.63
CA GLU A 14 -6.41 12.66 -24.78
C GLU A 14 -6.14 12.36 -23.31
N GLY A 15 -4.91 12.66 -22.90
CA GLY A 15 -4.34 12.32 -21.61
C GLY A 15 -4.94 13.07 -20.43
N SER A 16 -5.72 12.37 -19.61
CA SER A 16 -6.05 12.81 -18.24
C SER A 16 -5.06 12.29 -17.20
N LEU A 17 -4.28 11.24 -17.51
CA LEU A 17 -3.36 10.56 -16.58
C LEU A 17 -1.89 10.98 -16.71
N GLY A 18 -1.57 12.02 -17.48
CA GLY A 18 -0.19 12.48 -17.70
C GLY A 18 0.56 12.82 -16.39
N GLY A 19 -0.18 13.27 -15.36
CA GLY A 19 0.37 13.49 -14.02
C GLY A 19 0.89 12.20 -13.37
N LEU A 20 0.15 11.09 -13.48
CA LEU A 20 0.58 9.78 -12.96
C LEU A 20 1.81 9.26 -13.71
N VAL A 21 1.82 9.40 -15.04
CA VAL A 21 2.99 9.04 -15.86
C VAL A 21 4.22 9.87 -15.47
N ARG A 22 4.05 11.14 -15.10
CA ARG A 22 5.16 11.96 -14.59
C ARG A 22 5.68 11.44 -13.24
N MET A 23 4.81 10.99 -12.35
CA MET A 23 5.20 10.51 -11.01
C MET A 23 6.05 9.24 -11.04
N ILE A 24 5.98 8.43 -12.10
CA ILE A 24 6.81 7.21 -12.22
C ILE A 24 8.27 7.50 -12.62
N LYS A 25 8.63 8.76 -12.96
CA LYS A 25 10.03 9.10 -13.21
C LYS A 25 10.86 8.85 -11.94
N PRO A 26 12.06 8.26 -12.02
CA PRO A 26 12.84 7.81 -10.85
C PRO A 26 12.93 8.86 -9.72
N TYR A 27 13.24 10.10 -10.09
CA TYR A 27 13.33 11.23 -9.16
C TYR A 27 12.07 11.46 -8.30
N TYR A 28 10.86 11.30 -8.87
CA TYR A 28 9.61 11.47 -8.15
C TYR A 28 9.17 10.18 -7.44
N PHE A 29 9.38 9.03 -8.08
CA PHE A 29 8.90 7.75 -7.59
C PHE A 29 9.62 7.29 -6.33
N GLU A 30 10.94 7.50 -6.23
CA GLU A 30 11.70 7.11 -5.04
C GLU A 30 11.20 7.81 -3.77
N GLY A 31 10.95 9.12 -3.86
CA GLY A 31 10.38 9.89 -2.74
C GLY A 31 8.96 9.44 -2.40
N LEU A 32 8.13 9.19 -3.43
CA LEU A 32 6.77 8.67 -3.24
C LEU A 32 6.79 7.31 -2.50
N LEU A 33 7.64 6.39 -2.93
CA LEU A 33 7.76 5.06 -2.33
C LEU A 33 8.24 5.15 -0.88
N ARG A 34 9.30 5.91 -0.61
CA ARG A 34 9.81 6.13 0.76
C ARG A 34 8.74 6.71 1.68
N ASN A 35 8.04 7.76 1.22
CA ASN A 35 6.97 8.37 2.01
C ASN A 35 5.82 7.39 2.26
N SER A 36 5.48 6.52 1.30
CA SER A 36 4.44 5.50 1.50
C SER A 36 4.82 4.44 2.55
N ILE A 37 6.10 4.06 2.59
CA ILE A 37 6.64 3.13 3.60
C ILE A 37 6.62 3.81 4.97
N GLU A 38 7.10 5.04 5.08
CA GLU A 38 7.08 5.79 6.34
C GLU A 38 5.66 6.03 6.87
N ASN A 39 4.72 6.39 5.99
CA ASN A 39 3.31 6.53 6.37
C ASN A 39 2.71 5.22 6.90
N SER A 40 3.22 4.07 6.47
CA SER A 40 2.78 2.75 6.94
C SER A 40 3.17 2.49 8.41
N ARG A 41 4.05 3.31 9.01
CA ARG A 41 4.43 3.20 10.43
C ARG A 41 3.35 3.68 11.39
N LEU A 42 2.42 4.51 10.93
CA LEU A 42 1.40 5.13 11.79
C LEU A 42 -0.01 4.72 11.36
N CYS A 43 -0.86 4.41 12.33
CA CYS A 43 -2.30 4.30 12.12
C CYS A 43 -3.04 5.01 13.26
N SER A 44 -4.01 5.86 12.92
CA SER A 44 -4.83 6.53 13.94
C SER A 44 -5.74 5.58 14.72
N ASN A 45 -5.87 4.34 14.27
CA ASN A 45 -6.66 3.29 14.91
C ASN A 45 -5.79 2.29 15.70
N ASP A 46 -4.50 2.57 15.88
CA ASP A 46 -3.66 1.80 16.80
C ASP A 46 -4.11 2.04 18.26
N PRO A 47 -4.07 1.02 19.15
CA PRO A 47 -3.50 -0.33 18.94
C PRO A 47 -4.47 -1.35 18.31
N ILE A 48 -5.75 -1.00 18.15
CA ILE A 48 -6.79 -1.94 17.66
C ILE A 48 -6.46 -2.47 16.26
N CYS A 49 -5.99 -1.59 15.37
CA CYS A 49 -5.56 -1.99 14.03
C CYS A 49 -4.37 -2.96 14.10
N TYR A 50 -3.36 -2.60 14.90
CA TYR A 50 -2.12 -3.34 15.06
C TYR A 50 -2.33 -4.76 15.60
N GLU A 51 -3.15 -4.91 16.64
CA GLU A 51 -3.39 -6.19 17.32
C GLU A 51 -4.40 -7.10 16.60
N SER A 52 -5.00 -6.61 15.52
CA SER A 52 -6.03 -7.34 14.77
C SER A 52 -5.50 -8.67 14.22
N GLN A 53 -6.20 -9.75 14.55
CA GLN A 53 -5.95 -11.09 14.01
C GLN A 53 -6.70 -11.36 12.70
N GLY A 54 -7.43 -10.36 12.19
CA GLY A 54 -8.24 -10.47 10.98
C GLY A 54 -9.30 -9.38 10.90
N GLN A 55 -9.24 -8.58 9.83
CA GLN A 55 -10.22 -7.55 9.49
C GLN A 55 -10.43 -7.50 7.97
N GLY A 56 -11.33 -6.61 7.53
CA GLY A 56 -11.64 -6.45 6.11
C GLY A 56 -12.44 -7.62 5.53
N HIS A 57 -12.28 -7.84 4.22
CA HIS A 57 -13.04 -8.87 3.52
C HIS A 57 -12.59 -10.27 3.97
N ALA A 58 -13.53 -11.07 4.48
CA ALA A 58 -13.29 -12.42 4.98
C ALA A 58 -12.20 -12.51 6.09
N GLY A 59 -11.87 -11.40 6.75
CA GLY A 59 -10.82 -11.36 7.78
C GLY A 59 -9.40 -11.56 7.23
N LEU A 60 -9.16 -11.24 5.96
CA LEU A 60 -7.89 -11.50 5.27
C LEU A 60 -6.85 -10.39 5.42
N ASP A 61 -7.14 -9.33 6.16
CA ASP A 61 -6.20 -8.26 6.47
C ASP A 61 -5.80 -8.30 7.95
N LEU A 62 -4.53 -8.06 8.25
CA LEU A 62 -3.99 -8.02 9.61
C LEU A 62 -3.87 -6.58 10.08
N ALA A 63 -2.67 -6.02 10.24
CA ALA A 63 -2.47 -4.63 10.63
C ALA A 63 -2.73 -3.65 9.46
N ALA A 64 -3.95 -3.68 8.91
CA ALA A 64 -4.37 -2.87 7.77
C ALA A 64 -5.87 -2.51 7.87
N CYS A 65 -6.17 -1.21 7.95
CA CYS A 65 -7.53 -0.69 7.96
C CYS A 65 -7.68 0.55 7.06
N HIS A 66 -8.87 1.14 7.03
CA HIS A 66 -9.17 2.37 6.25
C HIS A 66 -8.37 3.60 6.67
N ALA A 67 -7.78 3.61 7.86
CA ALA A 67 -6.95 4.72 8.32
C ALA A 67 -5.49 4.63 7.86
N CYS A 68 -5.02 3.48 7.35
CA CYS A 68 -3.61 3.31 6.96
C CYS A 68 -3.40 2.68 5.58
N SER A 69 -4.06 1.56 5.26
CA SER A 69 -3.70 0.75 4.08
C SER A 69 -4.87 0.45 3.15
N MET A 70 -6.10 0.38 3.65
CA MET A 70 -7.27 0.13 2.81
C MET A 70 -7.66 1.42 2.07
N ILE A 71 -7.75 1.34 0.74
CA ILE A 71 -8.10 2.48 -0.11
C ILE A 71 -9.61 2.42 -0.47
N PRO A 72 -10.35 3.54 -0.41
CA PRO A 72 -11.79 3.57 -0.67
C PRO A 72 -12.15 3.43 -2.16
N ASP A 73 -11.30 3.91 -3.07
CA ASP A 73 -11.52 3.85 -4.50
C ASP A 73 -10.48 2.92 -5.15
N LEU A 74 -10.96 1.83 -5.75
CA LEU A 74 -10.14 0.77 -6.28
C LEU A 74 -10.64 0.41 -7.67
N ALA A 75 -9.73 0.11 -8.59
CA ALA A 75 -10.05 -0.24 -9.97
C ALA A 75 -11.16 -1.31 -10.04
N CYS A 76 -12.06 -1.18 -11.02
CA CYS A 76 -13.26 -2.01 -11.14
C CYS A 76 -13.00 -3.50 -11.42
N SER A 77 -11.78 -3.88 -11.82
CA SER A 77 -11.45 -5.20 -12.35
C SER A 77 -10.85 -6.19 -11.34
N THR A 78 -10.43 -5.75 -10.16
CA THR A 78 -9.87 -6.64 -9.14
C THR A 78 -10.93 -6.90 -8.07
N LEU A 79 -11.39 -8.14 -7.93
CA LEU A 79 -12.23 -8.59 -6.83
C LEU A 79 -11.63 -9.92 -6.31
N PRO A 80 -11.38 -10.07 -4.99
CA PRO A 80 -11.65 -9.11 -3.92
C PRO A 80 -10.63 -7.96 -3.84
N LYS A 81 -11.05 -6.87 -3.19
CA LYS A 81 -10.35 -5.59 -3.00
C LYS A 81 -9.92 -5.47 -1.55
N ASN A 82 -8.76 -4.86 -1.28
CA ASN A 82 -8.20 -4.73 0.07
C ASN A 82 -8.21 -6.09 0.78
N ILE A 83 -7.34 -7.00 0.33
CA ILE A 83 -7.14 -8.32 0.95
C ILE A 83 -5.64 -8.58 1.03
N PHE A 84 -5.24 -9.42 1.98
CA PHE A 84 -3.84 -9.78 2.22
C PHE A 84 -2.96 -8.56 2.52
N LEU A 85 -3.55 -7.55 3.16
CA LEU A 85 -2.83 -6.35 3.58
C LEU A 85 -2.33 -6.50 5.02
N ASP A 86 -1.07 -6.15 5.22
CA ASP A 86 -0.45 -6.09 6.54
C ASP A 86 0.74 -5.13 6.50
N ARG A 87 0.64 -3.98 7.19
CA ARG A 87 1.73 -3.00 7.23
C ARG A 87 2.95 -3.50 8.02
N VAL A 88 2.78 -4.45 8.95
CA VAL A 88 3.89 -5.03 9.72
C VAL A 88 4.83 -5.83 8.82
N SER A 89 4.31 -6.47 7.77
CA SER A 89 5.14 -7.13 6.76
C SER A 89 6.09 -6.17 6.02
N ILE A 90 5.74 -4.88 5.97
CA ILE A 90 6.51 -3.83 5.29
C ILE A 90 7.52 -3.21 6.26
N ILE A 91 7.05 -2.75 7.42
CA ILE A 91 7.85 -1.91 8.34
C ILE A 91 8.45 -2.67 9.54
N GLY A 92 7.93 -3.86 9.84
CA GLY A 92 8.29 -4.64 11.02
C GLY A 92 7.49 -4.24 12.27
N ASP A 93 7.78 -4.94 13.36
CA ASP A 93 7.28 -4.69 14.71
C ASP A 93 8.45 -4.26 15.62
N GLU A 94 8.17 -3.54 16.69
CA GLU A 94 9.14 -3.25 17.77
C GLU A 94 9.77 -4.53 18.35
N GLU A 95 9.02 -5.64 18.40
CA GLU A 95 9.55 -6.93 18.86
C GLU A 95 10.23 -7.76 17.77
N LYS A 96 9.92 -7.51 16.48
CA LYS A 96 10.35 -8.34 15.35
C LYS A 96 10.71 -7.46 14.16
N GLU A 97 12.01 -7.29 13.92
CA GLU A 97 12.56 -6.63 12.73
C GLU A 97 12.36 -7.43 11.42
N LEU A 98 11.20 -8.07 11.24
CA LEU A 98 10.91 -8.94 10.09
C LEU A 98 10.29 -8.20 8.90
N GLY A 99 10.11 -6.87 9.00
CA GLY A 99 9.61 -6.04 7.90
C GLY A 99 10.61 -5.96 6.76
N TYR A 100 10.14 -6.04 5.51
CA TYR A 100 11.01 -5.98 4.34
C TYR A 100 11.82 -4.67 4.25
N PHE A 101 11.26 -3.56 4.75
CA PHE A 101 11.87 -2.23 4.78
C PHE A 101 12.19 -1.76 6.21
N SER A 102 12.40 -2.67 7.16
CA SER A 102 12.69 -2.31 8.56
C SER A 102 13.95 -1.44 8.70
N SER A 103 14.93 -1.61 7.80
CA SER A 103 16.19 -0.87 7.78
C SER A 103 16.19 0.43 6.98
N LEU A 104 15.02 0.84 6.44
CA LEU A 104 14.88 2.06 5.65
C LEU A 104 14.68 3.28 6.55
#